data_AF-A0A7J7K8S8-F1
#
_entry.id   AF-A0A7J7K8S8-F1
#
_cell.length_a   1.000
_cell.length_b   1.000
_cell.length_c   1.000
_cell.angle_alpha   90.00
_cell.angle_beta   90.00
_cell.angle_gamma   90.00
#
_symmetry.space_group_name_H-M   'P 1'
#
loop_
_entity.id
_entity.type
_entity.pdbx_description
1 polymer ?
#
loop_
_entity_poly.entity_id
_entity_poly.type
_entity_poly.pdbx_seq_one_letter_code
_entity_poly.pdbx_strand_id
1 'polypeptide(L)'
;MRWLQVLQLLALLVFLSDAVEITTATAVIRCNPPARGETTRPVTNQTMSTGSSFEYQCNVGYECIDCNMTATCLNTGNWSIPPPNCSRMDCGPLPVGVNTEGISDEYNTKYLDYYRYRCLTGYTTNDTTVVQCLASKSWSHPPPTCHVRNCGTPANGTNTKPIPGNIVTLTDTTTLMNVQTDTNQILRLQ
;
A
#
# COMPACT_ATOMS: atom_id res chain seq x y z
N MET A 1 75.96 -53.52 18.42
CA MET A 1 75.57 -52.53 19.47
C MET A 1 75.37 -51.12 18.92
N ARG A 2 76.19 -50.62 17.98
CA ARG A 2 76.03 -49.28 17.36
C ARG A 2 74.75 -49.05 16.54
N TRP A 3 74.20 -50.09 15.91
CA TRP A 3 72.99 -49.98 15.08
C TRP A 3 71.71 -49.70 15.86
N LEU A 4 71.60 -50.17 17.12
CA LEU A 4 70.46 -49.86 17.99
C LEU A 4 70.43 -48.38 18.37
N GLN A 5 71.59 -47.74 18.57
CA GLN A 5 71.66 -46.31 18.87
C GLN A 5 71.28 -45.44 17.67
N VAL A 6 71.63 -45.87 16.45
CA VAL A 6 71.23 -45.18 15.20
C VAL A 6 69.71 -45.30 14.98
N LEU A 7 69.12 -46.48 15.23
CA LEU A 7 67.67 -46.67 15.20
C LEU A 7 66.94 -45.82 16.25
N GLN A 8 67.50 -45.68 17.46
CA GLN A 8 66.93 -44.80 18.49
C GLN A 8 67.03 -43.31 18.15
N LEU A 9 68.13 -42.86 17.55
CA LEU A 9 68.31 -41.47 17.09
C LEU A 9 67.38 -41.14 15.90
N LEU A 10 67.21 -42.08 14.97
CA LEU A 10 66.27 -41.93 13.84
C LEU A 10 64.82 -41.92 14.33
N ALA A 11 64.46 -42.74 15.33
CA ALA A 11 63.13 -42.72 15.93
C ALA A 11 62.82 -41.37 16.62
N LEU A 12 63.78 -40.80 17.37
CA LEU A 12 63.65 -39.47 18.00
C LEU A 12 63.45 -38.33 16.99
N LEU A 13 64.01 -38.44 15.78
CA LEU A 13 63.81 -37.47 14.70
C LEU A 13 62.41 -37.58 14.07
N VAL A 14 61.81 -38.77 14.07
CA VAL A 14 60.44 -38.99 13.57
C VAL A 14 59.39 -38.40 14.53
N PHE A 15 59.63 -38.44 15.85
CA PHE A 15 58.74 -37.83 16.86
C PHE A 15 58.74 -36.29 16.87
N LEU A 16 59.73 -35.64 16.23
CA LEU A 16 59.76 -34.18 16.08
C LEU A 16 59.04 -33.71 14.80
N SER A 17 58.62 -34.63 13.93
CA SER A 17 57.93 -34.34 12.68
C SER A 17 56.43 -34.59 12.71
N ASP A 18 55.85 -34.84 13.88
CA ASP A 18 54.40 -34.76 14.05
C ASP A 18 54.00 -33.30 13.90
N ALA A 19 53.85 -32.92 12.63
CA ALA A 19 53.31 -31.65 12.21
C ALA A 19 52.02 -31.47 13.00
N VAL A 20 51.99 -30.37 13.77
CA VAL A 20 50.76 -29.84 14.32
C VAL A 20 49.83 -29.67 13.11
N GLU A 21 48.92 -30.63 12.91
CA GLU A 21 47.74 -30.40 12.10
C GLU A 21 46.93 -29.37 12.90
N ILE A 22 47.28 -28.10 12.72
CA ILE A 22 46.39 -27.01 13.06
C ILE A 22 45.24 -27.19 12.09
N THR A 23 44.27 -28.04 12.44
CA THR A 23 42.93 -27.94 11.92
C THR A 23 42.48 -26.55 12.36
N THR A 24 42.74 -25.54 11.52
CA THR A 24 42.12 -24.24 11.65
C THR A 24 40.63 -24.49 11.41
N ALA A 25 39.94 -24.92 12.46
CA ALA A 25 38.49 -24.88 12.52
C ALA A 25 38.14 -23.40 12.43
N THR A 26 38.03 -22.88 11.21
CA THR A 26 37.55 -21.54 10.95
C THR A 26 36.13 -21.52 11.49
N ALA A 27 35.97 -20.94 12.69
CA ALA A 27 34.66 -20.74 13.28
C ALA A 27 33.85 -19.92 12.27
N VAL A 28 32.83 -20.54 11.66
CA VAL A 28 31.94 -19.85 10.75
C VAL A 28 31.20 -18.81 11.57
N ILE A 29 31.56 -17.54 11.38
CA ILE A 29 30.84 -16.43 11.98
C ILE A 29 29.42 -16.46 11.40
N ARG A 30 28.44 -16.49 12.29
CA ARG A 30 27.02 -16.53 11.96
C ARG A 30 26.37 -15.25 12.46
N CYS A 31 25.51 -14.69 11.62
CA CYS A 31 24.67 -13.59 12.04
C CYS A 31 23.45 -14.11 12.82
N ASN A 32 22.96 -13.28 13.73
CA ASN A 32 21.68 -13.54 14.40
C ASN A 32 20.53 -13.53 13.37
N PRO A 33 19.43 -14.23 13.63
CA PRO A 33 18.24 -14.13 12.79
C PRO A 33 17.84 -12.67 12.57
N PRO A 34 17.56 -12.25 11.33
CA PRO A 34 17.24 -10.86 11.04
C PRO A 34 15.96 -10.43 11.76
N ALA A 35 15.99 -9.24 12.36
CA ALA A 35 14.86 -8.69 13.10
C ALA A 35 13.74 -8.26 12.16
N ARG A 36 12.50 -8.28 12.65
CA ARG A 36 11.35 -7.71 11.93
C ARG A 36 11.39 -6.18 12.05
N GLY A 37 11.22 -5.48 10.93
CA GLY A 37 11.00 -4.04 10.93
C GLY A 37 9.54 -3.68 11.17
N GLU A 38 9.26 -2.40 11.34
CA GLU A 38 7.87 -1.90 11.46
C GLU A 38 7.07 -2.16 10.17
N THR A 39 7.69 -1.87 9.02
CA THR A 39 7.07 -1.96 7.69
C THR A 39 7.67 -3.08 6.83
N THR A 40 8.56 -3.90 7.39
CA THR A 40 9.28 -4.97 6.69
C THR A 40 9.31 -6.28 7.49
N ARG A 41 9.48 -7.38 6.77
CA ARG A 41 9.67 -8.71 7.35
C ARG A 41 10.82 -9.44 6.67
N PRO A 42 11.57 -10.29 7.39
CA PRO A 42 12.61 -11.10 6.78
C PRO A 42 12.00 -12.24 5.95
N VAL A 43 12.62 -12.55 4.81
CA VAL A 43 12.26 -13.73 4.00
C VAL A 43 12.79 -14.99 4.70
N THR A 44 11.95 -16.03 4.83
CA THR A 44 12.31 -17.29 5.48
C THR A 44 13.19 -18.18 4.59
N ASN A 45 13.94 -19.10 5.20
CA ASN A 45 14.77 -20.12 4.53
C ASN A 45 16.07 -19.63 3.88
N GLN A 46 16.68 -18.58 4.43
CA GLN A 46 17.98 -18.06 3.95
C GLN A 46 19.13 -18.42 4.91
N THR A 47 20.35 -18.49 4.37
CA THR A 47 21.56 -18.83 5.14
C THR A 47 22.05 -17.64 5.96
N MET A 48 22.57 -17.91 7.16
CA MET A 48 23.03 -16.88 8.11
C MET A 48 24.55 -16.90 8.33
N SER A 49 25.31 -17.50 7.41
CA SER A 49 26.78 -17.57 7.48
C SER A 49 27.42 -16.28 6.96
N THR A 50 28.60 -15.93 7.44
CA THR A 50 29.35 -14.77 6.92
C THR A 50 29.45 -14.78 5.40
N GLY A 51 29.20 -13.63 4.79
CA GLY A 51 29.14 -13.44 3.35
C GLY A 51 27.82 -13.87 2.70
N SER A 52 26.90 -14.50 3.44
CA SER A 52 25.55 -14.74 2.91
C SER A 52 24.75 -13.45 2.82
N SER A 53 23.91 -13.37 1.81
CA SER A 53 22.93 -12.30 1.65
C SER A 53 21.54 -12.81 1.99
N PHE A 54 20.78 -11.96 2.65
CA PHE A 54 19.39 -12.20 3.01
C PHE A 54 18.52 -11.02 2.54
N GLU A 55 17.26 -11.30 2.25
CA GLU A 55 16.30 -10.33 1.72
C GLU A 55 15.19 -10.01 2.72
N TYR A 56 14.90 -8.73 2.85
CA TYR A 56 13.68 -8.21 3.45
C TYR A 56 12.58 -8.11 2.39
N GLN A 57 11.35 -8.22 2.85
CA GLN A 57 10.15 -7.94 2.07
C GLN A 57 9.32 -6.88 2.79
N CYS A 58 8.78 -5.92 2.04
CA CYS A 58 7.79 -5.00 2.59
C CYS A 58 6.54 -5.74 3.09
N ASN A 59 5.93 -5.24 4.15
CA ASN A 59 4.62 -5.68 4.60
C ASN A 59 3.57 -5.39 3.51
N VAL A 60 2.43 -6.08 3.58
CA VAL A 60 1.33 -5.91 2.61
C VAL A 60 0.86 -4.46 2.58
N GLY A 61 0.77 -3.88 1.38
CA GLY A 61 0.38 -2.48 1.17
C GLY A 61 1.51 -1.45 1.35
N TYR A 62 2.75 -1.92 1.49
CA TYR A 62 3.95 -1.09 1.53
C TYR A 62 4.88 -1.43 0.37
N GLU A 63 5.67 -0.45 -0.05
CA GLU A 63 6.64 -0.58 -1.13
C GLU A 63 7.98 0.08 -0.78
N CYS A 64 9.04 -0.44 -1.39
CA CYS A 64 10.36 0.14 -1.27
C CYS A 64 10.54 1.23 -2.32
N ILE A 65 10.66 2.48 -1.86
CA ILE A 65 11.01 3.62 -2.71
C ILE A 65 12.43 4.00 -2.31
N ASP A 66 13.38 3.78 -3.21
CA ASP A 66 14.79 4.13 -3.02
C ASP A 66 15.42 3.55 -1.74
N CYS A 67 15.06 2.32 -1.37
CA CYS A 67 15.62 1.62 -0.21
C CYS A 67 16.34 0.31 -0.58
N ASN A 68 17.23 -0.16 0.30
CA ASN A 68 17.92 -1.44 0.14
C ASN A 68 17.20 -2.53 0.92
N MET A 69 16.82 -3.61 0.23
CA MET A 69 16.15 -4.78 0.82
C MET A 69 17.10 -5.95 1.11
N THR A 70 18.36 -5.86 0.70
CA THR A 70 19.33 -6.94 0.85
C THR A 70 20.33 -6.60 1.96
N ALA A 71 20.39 -7.44 2.98
CA ALA A 71 21.43 -7.35 4.02
C ALA A 71 22.41 -8.52 3.89
N THR A 72 23.69 -8.23 4.09
CA THR A 72 24.77 -9.21 4.02
C THR A 72 25.34 -9.45 5.40
N CYS A 73 25.59 -10.71 5.75
CA CYS A 73 26.19 -11.07 7.02
C CYS A 73 27.68 -10.72 7.01
N LEU A 74 28.08 -9.76 7.86
CA LEU A 74 29.46 -9.30 7.96
C LEU A 74 30.30 -10.26 8.81
N ASN A 75 31.63 -10.17 8.65
CA ASN A 75 32.59 -10.87 9.50
C ASN A 75 32.56 -10.44 10.98
N THR A 76 31.79 -9.41 11.32
CA THR A 76 31.53 -9.00 12.70
C THR A 76 30.38 -9.78 13.36
N GLY A 77 29.66 -10.62 12.60
CA GLY A 77 28.45 -11.30 13.06
C GLY A 77 27.20 -10.41 13.02
N ASN A 78 27.31 -9.21 12.45
CA ASN A 78 26.19 -8.29 12.25
C ASN A 78 25.75 -8.22 10.79
N TRP A 79 24.50 -7.83 10.56
CA TRP A 79 23.98 -7.53 9.22
C TRP A 79 24.49 -6.18 8.71
N SER A 80 24.72 -6.07 7.41
CA SER A 80 25.20 -4.84 6.76
C SER A 80 24.24 -3.66 6.85
N ILE A 81 22.93 -3.94 6.93
CA ILE A 81 21.88 -2.94 7.09
C ILE A 81 20.89 -3.36 8.18
N PRO A 82 20.30 -2.40 8.92
CA PRO A 82 19.15 -2.66 9.78
C PRO A 82 17.89 -2.96 8.94
N PRO A 83 16.76 -3.37 9.56
CA PRO A 83 15.49 -3.50 8.87
C PRO A 83 15.14 -2.21 8.11
N PRO A 84 14.94 -2.27 6.78
CA PRO A 84 14.61 -1.10 5.99
C PRO A 84 13.18 -0.64 6.28
N ASN A 85 12.90 0.63 5.98
CA ASN A 85 11.57 1.21 6.10
C ASN A 85 10.91 1.31 4.72
N CYS A 86 9.77 0.65 4.53
CA CYS A 86 8.95 0.78 3.33
C CYS A 86 7.92 1.89 3.49
N SER A 87 7.61 2.56 2.38
CA SER A 87 6.55 3.57 2.30
C SER A 87 5.20 2.90 2.06
N ARG A 88 4.11 3.49 2.53
CA ARG A 88 2.76 3.07 2.13
C ARG A 88 2.61 3.24 0.62
N MET A 89 2.01 2.25 -0.03
CA MET A 89 1.73 2.30 -1.46
C MET A 89 0.81 3.46 -1.81
N ASP A 90 1.07 4.11 -2.94
CA ASP A 90 0.23 5.20 -3.46
C ASP A 90 -0.75 4.65 -4.53
N CYS A 91 -2.04 4.87 -4.34
CA CYS A 91 -3.08 4.51 -5.32
C CYS A 91 -3.17 5.52 -6.48
N GLY A 92 -2.36 6.58 -6.44
CA GLY A 92 -2.34 7.63 -7.45
C GLY A 92 -3.51 8.60 -7.31
N PRO A 93 -3.72 9.44 -8.34
CA PRO A 93 -4.77 10.44 -8.32
C PRO A 93 -6.15 9.80 -8.16
N LEU A 94 -7.03 10.51 -7.47
CA LEU A 94 -8.40 10.08 -7.29
C LEU A 94 -9.14 10.09 -8.64
N PRO A 95 -9.86 9.01 -8.97
CA PRO A 95 -10.64 8.98 -10.18
C PRO A 95 -11.76 10.04 -10.14
N VAL A 96 -12.01 10.66 -11.29
CA VAL A 96 -13.02 11.71 -11.44
C VAL A 96 -14.37 11.05 -11.74
N GLY A 97 -15.36 11.29 -10.88
CA GLY A 97 -16.74 10.85 -11.11
C GLY A 97 -17.58 11.88 -11.87
N VAL A 98 -18.72 11.44 -12.40
CA VAL A 98 -19.65 12.30 -13.15
C VAL A 98 -20.62 12.96 -12.16
N ASN A 99 -20.73 14.29 -12.21
CA ASN A 99 -21.53 15.09 -11.27
C ASN A 99 -21.18 14.81 -9.80
N THR A 100 -19.89 14.55 -9.53
CA THR A 100 -19.34 14.36 -8.18
C THR A 100 -18.30 15.42 -7.87
N GLU A 101 -18.17 15.74 -6.59
CA GLU A 101 -17.04 16.46 -6.03
C GLU A 101 -16.46 15.67 -4.85
N GLY A 102 -15.19 15.88 -4.55
CA GLY A 102 -14.55 15.30 -3.39
C GLY A 102 -14.58 16.26 -2.20
N ILE A 103 -14.83 15.73 -1.01
CA ILE A 103 -15.11 16.53 0.20
C ILE A 103 -14.21 16.22 1.40
N SER A 104 -13.13 15.44 1.22
CA SER A 104 -12.15 15.25 2.30
C SER A 104 -11.16 16.41 2.34
N ASP A 105 -10.81 16.83 3.55
CA ASP A 105 -9.90 17.97 3.80
C ASP A 105 -8.46 17.70 3.31
N GLU A 106 -8.08 16.42 3.22
CA GLU A 106 -6.77 15.97 2.76
C GLU A 106 -6.86 15.09 1.51
N TYR A 107 -5.96 15.34 0.55
CA TYR A 107 -5.72 14.49 -0.62
C TYR A 107 -4.82 13.30 -0.23
N ASN A 108 -5.35 12.41 0.61
CA ASN A 108 -4.62 11.21 1.03
C ASN A 108 -4.87 10.07 0.05
N THR A 109 -3.80 9.64 -0.64
CA THR A 109 -3.85 8.60 -1.69
C THR A 109 -3.11 7.33 -1.31
N LYS A 110 -2.64 7.21 -0.06
CA LYS A 110 -1.79 6.08 0.36
C LYS A 110 -2.60 4.95 0.97
N TYR A 111 -2.00 3.76 1.01
CA TYR A 111 -2.63 2.55 1.55
C TYR A 111 -3.31 2.79 2.91
N LEU A 112 -4.54 2.27 3.04
CA LEU A 112 -5.48 2.46 4.16
C LEU A 112 -6.12 3.85 4.27
N ASP A 113 -5.71 4.83 3.49
CA ASP A 113 -6.39 6.12 3.44
C ASP A 113 -7.73 6.00 2.71
N TYR A 114 -8.68 6.88 3.07
CA TYR A 114 -10.02 6.92 2.50
C TYR A 114 -10.32 8.28 1.89
N TYR A 115 -11.12 8.26 0.83
CA TYR A 115 -11.63 9.47 0.19
C TYR A 115 -13.15 9.41 0.09
N ARG A 116 -13.81 10.57 0.27
CA ARG A 116 -15.27 10.68 0.20
C ARG A 116 -15.69 11.61 -0.93
N TYR A 117 -16.52 11.08 -1.80
CA TYR A 117 -17.25 11.81 -2.82
C TYR A 117 -18.59 12.32 -2.29
N ARG A 118 -19.10 13.35 -2.96
CA ARG A 118 -20.46 13.86 -2.82
C ARG A 118 -20.99 14.18 -4.20
N CYS A 119 -22.27 13.93 -4.44
CA CYS A 119 -22.92 14.40 -5.67
C CYS A 119 -23.07 15.92 -5.65
N LEU A 120 -22.88 16.56 -6.80
CA LEU A 120 -23.17 17.97 -6.99
C LEU A 120 -24.65 18.27 -6.67
N THR A 121 -24.93 19.54 -6.39
CA THR A 121 -26.30 20.02 -6.12
C THR A 121 -27.26 19.60 -7.24
N GLY A 122 -28.44 19.09 -6.87
CA GLY A 122 -29.43 18.57 -7.83
C GLY A 122 -29.22 17.11 -8.23
N TYR A 123 -28.13 16.47 -7.80
CA TYR A 123 -27.87 15.06 -8.06
C TYR A 123 -27.92 14.20 -6.78
N THR A 124 -28.06 12.90 -6.96
CA THR A 124 -28.08 11.88 -5.90
C THR A 124 -27.55 10.55 -6.43
N THR A 125 -27.11 9.67 -5.54
CA THR A 125 -26.61 8.35 -5.86
C THR A 125 -27.00 7.37 -4.74
N ASN A 126 -27.18 6.11 -5.11
CA ASN A 126 -27.32 5.00 -4.17
C ASN A 126 -26.00 4.21 -4.02
N ASP A 127 -24.96 4.59 -4.77
CA ASP A 127 -23.66 3.93 -4.75
C ASP A 127 -22.86 4.34 -3.50
N THR A 128 -21.83 3.56 -3.19
CA THR A 128 -20.87 3.90 -2.14
C THR A 128 -20.09 5.17 -2.53
N THR A 129 -20.15 6.19 -1.68
CA THR A 129 -19.42 7.44 -1.91
C THR A 129 -18.04 7.47 -1.26
N VAL A 130 -17.66 6.42 -0.52
CA VAL A 130 -16.36 6.32 0.14
C VAL A 130 -15.52 5.24 -0.54
N VAL A 131 -14.29 5.59 -0.90
CA VAL A 131 -13.30 4.69 -1.49
C VAL A 131 -12.08 4.61 -0.58
N GLN A 132 -11.42 3.45 -0.57
CA GLN A 132 -10.19 3.21 0.19
C GLN A 132 -9.04 2.87 -0.74
N CYS A 133 -7.83 3.33 -0.45
CA CYS A 133 -6.64 2.87 -1.16
C CYS A 133 -6.22 1.48 -0.67
N LEU A 134 -6.20 0.51 -1.59
CA LEU A 134 -5.89 -0.89 -1.32
C LEU A 134 -4.40 -1.21 -1.49
N ALA A 135 -3.99 -2.35 -0.91
CA ALA A 135 -2.65 -2.90 -1.06
C ALA A 135 -2.30 -3.30 -2.50
N SER A 136 -3.28 -3.31 -3.41
CA SER A 136 -3.10 -3.54 -4.85
C SER A 136 -2.70 -2.30 -5.63
N LYS A 137 -2.43 -1.16 -4.96
CA LYS A 137 -2.23 0.16 -5.60
C LYS A 137 -3.46 0.61 -6.41
N SER A 138 -4.65 0.32 -5.90
CA SER A 138 -5.91 0.70 -6.57
C SER A 138 -6.94 1.12 -5.53
N TRP A 139 -7.83 2.02 -5.94
CA TRP A 139 -9.00 2.38 -5.15
C TRP A 139 -9.97 1.21 -5.06
N SER A 140 -10.63 1.07 -3.91
CA SER A 140 -11.52 -0.06 -3.62
C SER A 140 -12.66 -0.21 -4.62
N HIS A 141 -13.18 0.91 -5.11
CA HIS A 141 -14.30 0.99 -6.06
C HIS A 141 -14.14 2.24 -6.93
N PRO A 142 -14.77 2.30 -8.11
CA PRO A 142 -14.85 3.53 -8.90
C PRO A 142 -15.66 4.62 -8.17
N PRO A 143 -15.57 5.89 -8.60
CA PRO A 143 -16.43 6.96 -8.09
C PRO A 143 -17.92 6.63 -8.28
N PRO A 144 -18.82 7.13 -7.41
CA PRO A 144 -20.24 6.89 -7.54
C PRO A 144 -20.81 7.55 -8.80
N THR A 145 -21.85 6.95 -9.38
CA THR A 145 -22.58 7.59 -10.49
C THR A 145 -23.69 8.44 -9.91
N CYS A 146 -23.64 9.74 -10.15
CA CYS A 146 -24.64 10.69 -9.67
C CYS A 146 -25.71 10.95 -10.75
N HIS A 147 -26.96 10.69 -10.40
CA HIS A 147 -28.13 10.91 -11.25
C HIS A 147 -28.95 12.10 -10.75
N VAL A 148 -29.74 12.71 -11.64
CA VAL A 148 -30.60 13.83 -11.26
C VAL A 148 -31.55 13.41 -10.14
N ARG A 149 -31.64 14.22 -9.09
CA ARG A 149 -32.55 14.00 -7.98
C ARG A 149 -33.98 14.09 -8.49
N ASN A 150 -34.72 13.00 -8.34
CA ASN A 150 -36.14 12.97 -8.62
C ASN A 150 -36.93 13.41 -7.38
N CYS A 151 -37.58 14.58 -7.45
CA CYS A 151 -38.43 15.09 -6.37
C CYS A 151 -39.80 14.42 -6.30
N GLY A 152 -40.11 13.51 -7.23
CA GLY A 152 -41.41 12.88 -7.36
C GLY A 152 -42.50 13.86 -7.83
N THR A 153 -43.73 13.37 -7.88
CA THR A 153 -44.88 14.24 -8.10
C THR A 153 -45.19 15.02 -6.82
N PRO A 154 -45.43 16.34 -6.89
CA PRO A 154 -45.87 17.12 -5.74
C PRO A 154 -47.10 16.47 -5.07
N ALA A 155 -47.24 16.61 -3.76
CA ALA A 155 -48.42 16.14 -3.05
C ALA A 155 -49.65 17.01 -3.38
N ASN A 156 -50.85 16.46 -3.20
CA ASN A 156 -52.07 17.26 -3.19
C ASN A 156 -52.02 18.24 -2.01
N GLY A 157 -52.31 19.51 -2.28
CA GLY A 157 -52.55 20.48 -1.22
C GLY A 157 -54.04 20.52 -0.85
N THR A 158 -54.36 21.28 0.19
CA THR A 158 -55.76 21.56 0.55
C THR A 158 -56.42 22.30 -0.61
N ASN A 159 -57.43 21.70 -1.23
CA ASN A 159 -58.13 22.21 -2.42
C ASN A 159 -57.26 22.34 -3.69
N THR A 160 -56.08 21.74 -3.76
CA THR A 160 -55.22 21.77 -4.96
C THR A 160 -54.74 20.37 -5.36
N LYS A 161 -54.65 20.13 -6.67
CA LYS A 161 -54.13 18.89 -7.25
C LYS A 161 -52.98 19.22 -8.21
N PRO A 162 -51.86 18.47 -8.19
CA PRO A 162 -50.82 18.59 -9.19
C PRO A 162 -51.39 18.32 -10.58
N ILE A 163 -51.17 19.26 -11.51
CA ILE A 163 -51.49 19.07 -12.92
C ILE A 163 -50.31 18.30 -13.54
N PRO A 164 -50.54 17.15 -14.21
CA PRO A 164 -49.46 16.47 -14.94
C PRO A 164 -48.85 17.41 -15.98
N GLY A 165 -47.56 17.68 -15.83
CA GLY A 165 -46.77 18.50 -16.76
C GLY A 165 -45.47 17.80 -17.16
N ASN A 166 -44.72 18.42 -18.05
CA ASN A 166 -43.41 17.90 -18.47
C ASN A 166 -42.42 17.92 -17.29
N ILE A 167 -41.60 16.86 -17.16
CA ILE A 167 -40.51 16.82 -16.19
C ILE A 167 -39.42 17.77 -16.68
N VAL A 168 -39.15 18.84 -15.93
CA VAL A 168 -38.03 19.76 -16.18
C VAL A 168 -36.82 19.29 -15.37
N THR A 169 -35.75 18.89 -16.05
CA THR A 169 -34.46 18.60 -15.39
C THR A 169 -33.76 19.93 -15.06
N LEU A 170 -33.68 20.26 -13.78
CA LEU A 170 -33.02 21.47 -13.29
C LEU A 170 -31.51 21.23 -13.23
N THR A 171 -30.85 21.23 -14.39
CA THR A 171 -29.41 20.95 -14.51
C THR A 171 -28.53 22.19 -14.38
N ASP A 172 -29.12 23.39 -14.30
CA ASP A 172 -28.38 24.66 -14.24
C ASP A 172 -29.07 25.68 -13.32
N THR A 173 -28.28 26.47 -12.57
CA THR A 173 -28.79 27.49 -11.63
C THR A 173 -29.58 28.59 -12.34
N THR A 174 -29.38 28.76 -13.65
CA THR A 174 -30.19 29.62 -14.53
C THR A 174 -31.64 29.15 -14.67
N THR A 175 -31.88 27.83 -14.65
CA THR A 175 -33.25 27.26 -14.63
C THR A 175 -33.91 27.35 -13.26
N LEU A 176 -33.15 27.39 -12.17
CA LEU A 176 -33.67 27.60 -10.82
C LEU A 176 -34.30 28.99 -10.64
N MET A 177 -33.80 30.01 -11.34
CA MET A 177 -34.39 31.36 -11.34
C MET A 177 -35.62 31.49 -12.27
N ASN A 178 -35.84 30.54 -13.17
CA ASN A 178 -36.99 30.56 -14.09
C ASN A 178 -38.16 29.68 -13.62
N VAL A 179 -37.94 28.78 -12.65
CA VAL A 179 -39.02 28.18 -11.85
C VAL A 179 -39.37 29.10 -10.68
N GLN A 180 -39.47 30.40 -10.94
CA GLN A 180 -40.31 31.23 -10.10
C GLN A 180 -41.72 30.70 -10.32
N THR A 181 -42.38 30.33 -9.22
CA THR A 181 -43.79 29.96 -9.18
C THR A 181 -44.59 30.85 -10.11
N ASP A 182 -44.84 30.36 -11.32
CA ASP A 182 -45.67 31.08 -12.26
C ASP A 182 -47.11 30.83 -11.85
N THR A 183 -47.50 31.51 -10.79
CA THR A 183 -48.88 31.57 -10.35
C THR A 183 -49.76 32.30 -11.38
N ASN A 184 -49.29 32.68 -12.60
CA ASN A 184 -50.16 33.27 -13.61
C ASN A 184 -49.74 33.31 -15.10
N GLN A 185 -48.82 32.50 -15.63
CA GLN A 185 -48.62 32.39 -17.08
C GLN A 185 -48.71 30.97 -17.61
N ILE A 186 -49.66 30.84 -18.53
CA ILE A 186 -49.78 29.81 -19.54
C ILE A 186 -48.43 29.71 -20.26
N LEU A 187 -47.76 28.57 -20.18
CA LEU A 187 -46.56 28.24 -20.95
C LEU A 187 -46.83 28.50 -22.45
N ARG A 188 -46.26 29.57 -22.99
CA ARG A 188 -46.06 29.73 -24.44
C ARG A 188 -44.63 29.34 -24.76
N LEU A 189 -44.49 28.30 -25.58
CA LEU A 189 -43.26 27.98 -26.29
C LEU A 189 -42.88 29.18 -27.17
N GLN A 190 -41.66 29.69 -27.02
CA GLN A 190 -40.94 30.41 -28.07
C GLN A 190 -39.84 29.50 -28.62
#